data_AF-A0A812CGJ1-F1
#
_entry.id   AF-A0A812CGJ1-F1
#
_cell.length_a   1.000
_cell.length_b   1.000
_cell.length_c   1.000
_cell.angle_alpha   90.00
_cell.angle_beta   90.00
_cell.angle_gamma   90.00
#
_symmetry.space_group_name_H-M   'P 1'
#
loop_
_entity.id
_entity.type
_entity.pdbx_description
1 polymer ?
#
loop_
_entity_poly.entity_id
_entity_poly.type
_entity_poly.pdbx_seq_one_letter_code
_entity_poly.pdbx_strand_id
1 'polypeptide(L)'
;MKDAIEEESHEEHLADGSKVKHKLMRVRSESMDKKTTERMVEVIEKLKAPKEHVTVEESEDVLPDGTVHRVRKVIKHSVSHIERQHRHEGLVEKVFDGDVKIPGSESQETLETFEKPPYPETVVEHVDEVLPTGEVQKRKVIKNRMIHRIKTRHQSFDADKGPLNEEYEIDEVIPGTESTWYTDSANVSSESESDVEEQQEKVDLGRVEEVTDDGSVITKEIVETRTTTTRTVHSRSGSVDRETTESVVTEEFITPSPSPRSASPLDPKMEQ
;
A
#
# COMPACT_ATOMS: atom_id res chain seq x y z
N MET A 1 45.07 48.24 9.91
CA MET A 1 45.56 47.02 9.25
C MET A 1 44.42 46.52 8.37
N LYS A 2 44.64 46.41 7.06
CA LYS A 2 43.71 45.74 6.16
C LYS A 2 44.47 44.54 5.61
N ASP A 3 44.06 43.34 5.99
CA ASP A 3 44.58 42.15 5.35
C ASP A 3 43.91 42.03 3.98
N ALA A 4 44.71 41.93 2.93
CA ALA A 4 44.21 41.66 1.59
C ALA A 4 44.24 40.14 1.38
N ILE A 5 43.07 39.56 1.16
CA ILE A 5 42.91 38.13 0.85
C ILE A 5 42.58 38.01 -0.63
N GLU A 6 43.48 37.37 -1.37
CA GLU A 6 43.26 36.99 -2.76
C GLU A 6 42.88 35.50 -2.77
N GLU A 7 41.71 35.18 -3.33
CA GLU A 7 41.20 33.81 -3.42
C GLU A 7 41.11 33.38 -4.88
N GLU A 8 41.70 32.23 -5.20
CA GLU A 8 41.57 31.56 -6.49
C GLU A 8 41.02 30.15 -6.24
N SER A 9 40.00 29.73 -6.99
CA SER A 9 39.41 28.40 -6.85
C SER A 9 39.19 27.73 -8.21
N HIS A 10 39.48 26.43 -8.27
CA HIS A 10 39.37 25.60 -9.48
C HIS A 10 38.84 24.22 -9.09
N GLU A 11 38.01 23.63 -9.94
CA GLU A 11 37.45 22.28 -9.78
C GLU A 11 37.94 21.38 -10.91
N GLU A 12 38.52 20.23 -10.55
CA GLU A 12 38.97 19.19 -11.46
C GLU A 12 38.08 17.94 -11.32
N HIS A 13 37.76 17.33 -12.46
CA HIS A 13 37.07 16.04 -12.52
C HIS A 13 38.05 14.94 -12.90
N LEU A 14 38.20 13.94 -12.03
CA LEU A 14 39.07 12.79 -12.27
C LEU A 14 38.36 11.70 -13.08
N ALA A 15 39.14 10.86 -13.76
CA ALA A 15 38.62 9.74 -14.56
C ALA A 15 37.87 8.68 -13.72
N ASP A 16 38.08 8.65 -12.40
CA ASP A 16 37.38 7.76 -11.47
C ASP A 16 36.03 8.34 -10.99
N GLY A 17 35.61 9.50 -11.52
CA GLY A 17 34.37 10.19 -11.15
C GLY A 17 34.48 11.06 -9.88
N SER A 18 35.64 11.09 -9.24
CA SER A 18 35.90 11.97 -8.08
C SER A 18 36.02 13.44 -8.51
N LYS A 19 35.62 14.34 -7.63
CA LYS A 19 35.80 15.80 -7.80
C LYS A 19 36.90 16.29 -6.88
N VAL A 20 37.81 17.10 -7.40
CA VAL A 20 38.86 17.74 -6.60
C VAL A 20 38.70 19.24 -6.70
N LYS A 21 38.45 19.89 -5.57
CA LYS A 21 38.38 21.35 -5.49
C LYS A 21 39.67 21.89 -4.90
N HIS A 22 40.34 22.73 -5.67
CA HIS A 22 41.51 23.47 -5.23
C HIS A 22 41.08 24.88 -4.83
N LYS A 23 41.41 25.28 -3.61
CA LYS A 23 41.23 26.65 -3.12
C LYS A 23 42.57 27.19 -2.65
N LEU A 24 43.07 28.18 -3.37
CA LEU A 24 44.30 28.89 -3.05
C LEU A 24 43.96 30.23 -2.39
N MET A 25 44.46 30.44 -1.19
CA MET A 25 44.33 31.70 -0.46
C MET A 25 45.70 32.34 -0.30
N ARG A 26 45.84 33.57 -0.81
CA ARG A 26 46.99 34.44 -0.56
C ARG A 26 46.59 35.51 0.44
N VAL A 27 47.20 35.49 1.62
CA VAL A 27 46.96 36.51 2.65
C VAL A 27 48.17 37.44 2.69
N ARG A 28 47.94 38.71 2.36
CA ARG A 28 48.91 39.80 2.50
C ARG A 28 48.60 40.60 3.75
N SER A 29 49.54 40.61 4.69
CA SER A 29 49.48 41.44 5.88
C SER A 29 50.62 42.45 5.88
N GLU A 30 50.28 43.72 6.10
CA GLU A 30 51.25 44.80 6.28
C GLU A 30 51.46 45.04 7.77
N SER A 31 52.69 44.78 8.24
CA SER A 31 53.10 45.11 9.60
C SER A 31 53.56 46.57 9.71
N MET A 32 53.50 47.15 10.91
CA MET A 32 53.94 48.53 11.20
C MET A 32 55.41 48.79 10.82
N ASP A 33 56.22 47.72 10.68
CA ASP A 33 57.63 47.75 10.30
C ASP A 33 57.86 47.71 8.76
N LYS A 34 56.81 47.90 7.94
CA LYS A 34 56.84 47.81 6.46
C LYS A 34 57.36 46.48 5.90
N LYS A 35 57.39 45.40 6.70
CA LYS A 35 57.60 44.04 6.21
C LYS A 35 56.26 43.47 5.79
N THR A 36 56.09 43.30 4.49
CA THR A 36 54.97 42.55 3.90
C THR A 36 55.23 41.06 4.13
N THR A 37 54.33 40.40 4.84
CA THR A 37 54.39 38.94 5.00
C THR A 37 53.28 38.35 4.13
N GLU A 38 53.68 37.53 3.15
CA GLU A 38 52.76 36.78 2.29
C GLU A 38 52.67 35.35 2.83
N ARG A 39 51.46 34.89 3.12
CA ARG A 39 51.20 33.48 3.46
C ARG A 39 50.33 32.85 2.36
N MET A 40 50.73 31.66 1.93
CA MET A 40 50.03 30.89 0.91
C MET A 40 49.44 29.63 1.57
N VAL A 41 48.12 29.51 1.51
CA VAL A 41 47.40 28.32 1.99
C VAL A 41 46.72 27.67 0.80
N GLU A 42 47.06 26.43 0.50
CA GLU A 42 46.34 25.61 -0.47
C GLU A 42 45.45 24.62 0.29
N VAL A 43 44.16 24.63 -0.01
CA VAL A 43 43.19 23.65 0.49
C VAL A 43 42.73 22.82 -0.70
N ILE A 44 42.90 21.51 -0.60
CA ILE A 44 42.45 20.54 -1.60
C ILE A 44 41.35 19.71 -0.96
N GLU A 45 40.13 19.81 -1.50
CA GLU A 45 39.02 18.96 -1.10
C GLU A 45 38.83 17.88 -2.17
N LYS A 46 39.01 16.61 -1.80
CA LYS A 46 38.74 15.48 -2.69
C LYS A 46 37.42 14.81 -2.26
N LEU A 47 36.43 14.91 -3.14
CA LEU A 47 35.17 14.19 -3.04
C LEU A 47 35.32 12.86 -3.77
N LYS A 48 35.34 11.74 -3.04
CA LYS A 48 35.38 10.41 -3.68
C LYS A 48 34.07 10.15 -4.42
N ALA A 49 34.16 9.36 -5.49
CA ALA A 49 32.99 8.89 -6.23
C ALA A 49 31.92 8.32 -5.27
N PRO A 50 30.63 8.65 -5.49
CA PRO A 50 29.52 8.14 -4.69
C PRO A 50 29.55 6.61 -4.59
N LYS A 51 29.29 6.09 -3.39
CA LYS A 51 29.05 4.66 -3.17
C LYS A 51 27.64 4.46 -2.64
N GLU A 52 26.96 3.47 -3.17
CA GLU A 52 25.63 3.08 -2.70
C GLU A 52 25.75 2.36 -1.36
N HIS A 53 24.92 2.77 -0.40
CA HIS A 53 24.77 2.13 0.90
C HIS A 53 23.36 1.57 1.01
N VAL A 54 23.25 0.30 1.41
CA VAL A 54 21.97 -0.43 1.54
C VAL A 54 21.79 -0.88 2.99
N THR A 55 20.65 -0.54 3.57
CA THR A 55 20.22 -1.02 4.89
C THR A 55 18.96 -1.86 4.72
N VAL A 56 18.91 -3.03 5.36
CA VAL A 56 17.76 -3.92 5.34
C VAL A 56 17.27 -4.12 6.77
N GLU A 57 16.00 -3.84 7.01
CA GLU A 57 15.29 -4.01 8.27
C GLU A 57 14.18 -5.07 8.05
N GLU A 58 14.19 -6.15 8.82
CA GLU A 58 13.19 -7.22 8.73
C GLU A 58 12.57 -7.46 10.11
N SER A 59 11.24 -7.55 10.17
CA SER A 59 10.51 -7.88 11.40
C SER A 59 9.36 -8.83 11.09
N GLU A 60 9.05 -9.70 12.04
CA GLU A 60 7.92 -10.62 11.99
C GLU A 60 7.15 -10.56 13.31
N ASP A 61 5.83 -10.37 13.22
CA ASP A 61 4.90 -10.35 14.34
C ASP A 61 3.75 -11.31 14.09
N VAL A 62 3.24 -11.95 15.14
CA VAL A 62 2.05 -12.81 15.05
C VAL A 62 0.88 -12.09 15.70
N LEU A 63 -0.17 -11.87 14.92
CA LEU A 63 -1.39 -11.19 15.36
C LEU A 63 -2.27 -12.14 16.21
N PRO A 64 -3.21 -11.60 17.02
CA PRO A 64 -4.06 -12.41 17.90
C PRO A 64 -4.91 -13.47 17.18
N ASP A 65 -5.26 -13.23 15.91
CA ASP A 65 -6.00 -14.17 15.05
C ASP A 65 -5.10 -15.27 14.44
N GLY A 66 -3.81 -15.27 14.77
CA GLY A 66 -2.81 -16.19 14.24
C GLY A 66 -2.19 -15.75 12.91
N THR A 67 -2.58 -14.59 12.37
CA THR A 67 -1.99 -14.04 11.15
C THR A 67 -0.52 -13.68 11.36
N VAL A 68 0.36 -14.16 10.49
CA VAL A 68 1.78 -13.81 10.50
C VAL A 68 1.97 -12.54 9.68
N HIS A 69 2.46 -11.48 10.31
CA HIS A 69 2.77 -10.20 9.69
C HIS A 69 4.28 -10.06 9.54
N ARG A 70 4.77 -10.02 8.30
CA ARG A 70 6.18 -9.81 7.96
C ARG A 70 6.36 -8.44 7.35
N VAL A 71 7.32 -7.67 7.84
CA VAL A 71 7.72 -6.39 7.26
C VAL A 71 9.18 -6.48 6.84
N ARG A 72 9.44 -6.18 5.57
CA ARG A 72 10.78 -6.03 5.03
C ARG A 72 10.95 -4.64 4.46
N LYS A 73 11.87 -3.87 5.03
CA LYS A 73 12.17 -2.51 4.62
C LYS A 73 13.61 -2.41 4.15
N VAL A 74 13.79 -1.94 2.91
CA VAL A 74 15.08 -1.75 2.26
C VAL A 74 15.27 -0.26 2.04
N ILE A 75 16.35 0.31 2.56
CA ILE A 75 16.70 1.72 2.41
C ILE A 75 18.02 1.80 1.66
N LYS A 76 18.03 2.52 0.54
CA LYS A 76 19.19 2.77 -0.30
C LYS A 76 19.51 4.26 -0.31
N HIS A 77 20.78 4.61 -0.19
CA HIS A 77 21.23 5.99 -0.39
C HIS A 77 22.70 6.00 -0.81
N SER A 78 23.10 7.01 -1.58
CA SER A 78 24.49 7.20 -1.95
C SER A 78 25.22 8.05 -0.92
N VAL A 79 26.45 7.66 -0.62
CA VAL A 79 27.36 8.34 0.29
C VAL A 79 28.62 8.72 -0.46
N SER A 80 29.06 9.96 -0.32
CA SER A 80 30.37 10.43 -0.79
C SER A 80 31.26 10.77 0.39
N HIS A 81 32.54 10.45 0.26
CA HIS A 81 33.52 10.57 1.31
C HIS A 81 34.42 11.78 1.03
N ILE A 82 34.55 12.68 2.00
CA ILE A 82 35.28 13.94 1.86
C ILE A 82 36.65 13.82 2.53
N GLU A 83 37.72 13.94 1.73
CA GLU A 83 39.09 14.07 2.22
C GLU A 83 39.55 15.51 2.00
N ARG A 84 39.85 16.24 3.08
CA ARG A 84 40.47 17.57 3.00
C ARG A 84 41.96 17.46 3.22
N GLN A 85 42.72 18.17 2.41
CA GLN A 85 44.16 18.28 2.54
C GLN A 85 44.55 19.76 2.60
N HIS A 86 45.15 20.18 3.71
CA HIS A 86 45.73 21.51 3.88
C HIS A 86 47.23 21.46 3.58
N ARG A 87 47.70 22.39 2.75
CA ARG A 87 49.12 22.56 2.46
C ARG A 87 49.55 23.98 2.83
N HIS A 88 50.49 24.06 3.77
CA HIS A 88 51.09 25.32 4.22
C HIS A 88 52.60 25.12 4.38
N GLU A 89 53.42 25.91 3.67
CA GLU A 89 54.88 25.95 3.84
C GLU A 89 55.58 24.58 3.85
N GLY A 90 55.09 23.62 3.05
CA GLY A 90 55.65 22.26 2.93
C GLY A 90 55.10 21.24 3.94
N LEU A 91 54.27 21.67 4.90
CA LEU A 91 53.49 20.79 5.75
C LEU A 91 52.19 20.40 5.05
N VAL A 92 51.94 19.09 4.98
CA VAL A 92 50.69 18.51 4.47
C VAL A 92 49.91 17.96 5.65
N GLU A 93 48.76 18.55 5.95
CA GLU A 93 47.83 18.01 6.93
C GLU A 93 46.62 17.41 6.21
N LYS A 94 46.37 16.12 6.43
CA LYS A 94 45.18 15.44 5.92
C LYS A 94 44.13 15.39 7.00
N VAL A 95 42.97 15.97 6.73
CA VAL A 95 41.81 15.96 7.61
C VAL A 95 40.72 15.14 6.95
N PHE A 96 40.25 14.12 7.65
CA PHE A 96 39.10 13.33 7.21
C PHE A 96 37.82 13.97 7.74
N ASP A 97 36.94 14.38 6.82
CA ASP A 97 35.77 15.20 7.14
C ASP A 97 34.46 14.39 7.25
N GLY A 98 34.54 13.06 7.06
CA GLY A 98 33.40 12.16 7.21
C GLY A 98 32.71 11.79 5.88
N ASP A 99 31.59 11.10 6.06
CA ASP A 99 30.74 10.58 5.02
C ASP A 99 29.50 11.49 4.87
N VAL A 100 29.22 11.94 3.65
CA VAL A 100 28.10 12.83 3.34
C VAL A 100 27.11 12.10 2.44
N LYS A 101 25.84 12.06 2.86
CA LYS A 101 24.74 11.53 2.05
C LYS A 101 24.47 12.45 0.87
N ILE A 102 24.26 11.87 -0.31
CA ILE A 102 23.99 12.63 -1.53
C ILE A 102 22.48 12.88 -1.63
N PRO A 103 22.04 14.15 -1.64
CA PRO A 103 20.63 14.49 -1.79
C PRO A 103 20.06 13.90 -3.08
N GLY A 104 18.83 13.38 -3.03
CA GLY A 104 18.15 12.81 -4.19
C GLY A 104 18.60 11.40 -4.59
N SER A 105 19.52 10.78 -3.83
CA SER A 105 19.90 9.37 -4.04
C SER A 105 19.15 8.39 -3.14
N GLU A 106 18.19 8.89 -2.36
CA GLU A 106 17.44 8.11 -1.39
C GLU A 106 16.34 7.33 -2.08
N SER A 107 16.34 6.02 -1.85
CA SER A 107 15.31 5.09 -2.29
C SER A 107 14.90 4.25 -1.08
N GLN A 108 13.61 4.01 -0.93
CA GLN A 108 13.08 3.14 0.12
C GLN A 108 12.06 2.19 -0.49
N GLU A 109 12.10 0.94 -0.08
CA GLU A 109 11.13 -0.09 -0.43
C GLU A 109 10.66 -0.75 0.87
N THR A 110 9.37 -0.97 1.01
CA THR A 110 8.74 -1.56 2.19
C THR A 110 7.71 -2.57 1.71
N LEU A 111 7.95 -3.83 2.01
CA LEU A 111 7.08 -4.95 1.69
C LEU A 111 6.49 -5.48 3.00
N GLU A 112 5.17 -5.35 3.15
CA GLU A 112 4.40 -5.90 4.26
C GLU A 112 3.61 -7.10 3.75
N THR A 113 3.70 -8.24 4.42
CA THR A 113 2.96 -9.47 4.08
C THR A 113 2.19 -9.94 5.29
N PHE A 114 0.90 -10.19 5.11
CA PHE A 114 -0.02 -10.73 6.10
C PHE A 114 -0.47 -12.11 5.63
N GLU A 115 0.00 -13.14 6.30
CA GLU A 115 -0.28 -14.54 6.00
C GLU A 115 -1.28 -15.07 7.03
N LYS A 116 -2.55 -15.19 6.63
CA LYS A 116 -3.61 -15.68 7.52
C LYS A 116 -3.53 -17.20 7.66
N PRO A 117 -3.83 -17.78 8.82
CA PRO A 117 -3.93 -19.23 8.96
C PRO A 117 -4.95 -19.81 7.95
N PRO A 118 -4.70 -21.01 7.41
CA PRO A 118 -5.66 -21.66 6.54
C PRO A 118 -7.02 -21.86 7.19
N TYR A 119 -8.09 -21.57 6.46
CA TYR A 119 -9.47 -21.71 6.96
C TYR A 119 -10.35 -22.46 5.94
N PRO A 120 -11.38 -23.19 6.41
CA PRO A 120 -12.30 -23.88 5.53
C PRO A 120 -13.23 -22.89 4.83
N GLU A 121 -13.43 -23.09 3.54
CA GLU A 121 -14.37 -22.34 2.70
C GLU A 121 -15.31 -23.32 2.00
N THR A 122 -16.61 -23.01 2.06
CA THR A 122 -17.66 -23.73 1.35
C THR A 122 -18.25 -22.83 0.28
N VAL A 123 -18.14 -23.24 -0.99
CA VAL A 123 -18.72 -22.55 -2.14
C VAL A 123 -19.90 -23.37 -2.66
N VAL A 124 -21.06 -22.73 -2.78
CA VAL A 124 -22.28 -23.34 -3.28
C VAL A 124 -22.57 -22.79 -4.68
N GLU A 125 -22.53 -23.67 -5.68
CA GLU A 125 -22.86 -23.33 -7.07
C GLU A 125 -24.17 -23.99 -7.48
N HIS A 126 -25.00 -23.27 -8.23
CA HIS A 126 -26.21 -23.83 -8.85
C HIS A 126 -25.92 -24.05 -10.33
N VAL A 127 -25.98 -25.31 -10.75
CA VAL A 127 -25.67 -25.73 -12.12
C VAL A 127 -26.96 -26.23 -12.76
N ASP A 128 -27.31 -25.63 -13.89
CA ASP A 128 -28.41 -26.09 -14.73
C ASP A 128 -27.88 -27.20 -15.68
N GLU A 129 -28.34 -28.43 -15.48
CA GLU A 129 -28.00 -29.57 -16.31
C GLU A 129 -29.14 -29.87 -17.29
N VAL A 130 -28.85 -29.85 -18.59
CA VAL A 130 -29.83 -30.20 -19.62
C VAL A 130 -29.76 -31.70 -19.86
N LEU A 131 -30.85 -32.40 -19.51
CA LEU A 131 -30.97 -33.84 -19.73
C LEU A 131 -31.11 -34.15 -21.23
N PRO A 132 -30.79 -35.38 -21.67
CA PRO A 132 -31.01 -35.82 -23.06
C PRO A 132 -32.47 -35.71 -23.52
N THR A 133 -33.42 -35.63 -22.59
CA THR A 133 -34.86 -35.41 -22.83
C THR A 133 -35.21 -33.96 -23.18
N GLY A 134 -34.27 -33.02 -23.05
CA GLY A 134 -34.47 -31.58 -23.24
C GLY A 134 -34.96 -30.85 -21.97
N GLU A 135 -35.17 -31.56 -20.87
CA GLU A 135 -35.54 -30.98 -19.58
C GLU A 135 -34.31 -30.39 -18.86
N VAL A 136 -34.48 -29.26 -18.17
CA VAL A 136 -33.41 -28.60 -17.38
C VAL A 136 -33.57 -29.00 -15.91
N GLN A 137 -32.59 -29.74 -15.38
CA GLN A 137 -32.49 -30.09 -13.97
C GLN A 137 -31.54 -29.13 -13.26
N LYS A 138 -32.03 -28.42 -12.24
CA LYS A 138 -31.16 -27.60 -11.38
C LYS A 138 -30.48 -28.48 -10.34
N ARG A 139 -29.16 -28.53 -10.35
CA ARG A 139 -28.35 -29.22 -9.33
C ARG A 139 -27.62 -28.21 -8.47
N LYS A 140 -27.58 -28.47 -7.17
CA LYS A 140 -26.76 -27.71 -6.23
C LYS A 140 -25.46 -28.47 -6.03
N VAL A 141 -24.34 -27.80 -6.32
CA VAL A 141 -22.98 -28.30 -6.17
C VAL A 141 -22.36 -27.62 -4.96
N ILE A 142 -21.92 -28.40 -3.99
CA ILE A 142 -21.24 -27.90 -2.81
C ILE A 142 -19.76 -28.25 -2.94
N LYS A 143 -18.91 -27.22 -2.92
CA LYS A 143 -17.46 -27.35 -2.97
C LYS A 143 -16.87 -26.92 -1.64
N ASN A 144 -16.15 -27.81 -0.98
CA ASN A 144 -15.43 -27.49 0.24
C ASN A 144 -13.93 -27.52 -0.03
N ARG A 145 -13.19 -26.53 0.48
CA ARG A 145 -11.74 -26.43 0.33
C ARG A 145 -11.14 -25.66 1.51
N MET A 146 -9.86 -25.84 1.78
CA MET A 146 -9.12 -24.96 2.69
C MET A 146 -8.46 -23.86 1.87
N ILE A 147 -8.66 -22.61 2.28
CA ILE A 147 -8.06 -21.43 1.66
C ILE A 147 -6.95 -20.91 2.56
N HIS A 148 -5.80 -20.63 1.96
CA HIS A 148 -4.70 -19.89 2.54
C HIS A 148 -4.67 -18.50 1.93
N ARG A 149 -4.81 -17.46 2.75
CA ARG A 149 -4.91 -16.07 2.30
C ARG A 149 -3.65 -15.30 2.62
N ILE A 150 -3.03 -14.74 1.59
CA ILE A 150 -1.82 -13.93 1.69
C ILE A 150 -2.14 -12.54 1.15
N LYS A 151 -2.04 -11.53 2.01
CA LYS A 151 -2.21 -10.12 1.65
C LYS A 151 -0.85 -9.43 1.68
N THR A 152 -0.46 -8.80 0.58
CA THR A 152 0.83 -8.12 0.44
C THR A 152 0.62 -6.66 0.11
N ARG A 153 1.26 -5.78 0.87
CA ARG A 153 1.31 -4.35 0.61
C ARG A 153 2.75 -3.95 0.30
N HIS A 154 2.94 -3.36 -0.87
CA HIS A 154 4.23 -2.92 -1.38
C HIS A 154 4.24 -1.40 -1.50
N GLN A 155 5.08 -0.75 -0.71
CA GLN A 155 5.33 0.68 -0.79
C GLN A 155 6.76 0.90 -1.24
N SER A 156 6.97 1.67 -2.29
CA SER A 156 8.30 2.14 -2.67
C SER A 156 8.33 3.63 -2.89
N PHE A 157 9.50 4.20 -2.67
CA PHE A 157 9.82 5.59 -2.90
C PHE A 157 11.15 5.62 -3.64
N ASP A 158 11.16 6.29 -4.78
CA ASP A 158 12.34 6.58 -5.55
C ASP A 158 12.33 8.08 -5.87
N ALA A 159 13.47 8.76 -5.72
CA ALA A 159 13.57 10.19 -5.93
C ALA A 159 13.16 10.59 -7.37
N ASP A 160 13.38 9.71 -8.34
CA ASP A 160 13.07 9.97 -9.75
C ASP A 160 11.63 9.59 -10.15
N LYS A 161 11.03 8.59 -9.49
CA LYS A 161 9.74 8.00 -9.89
C LYS A 161 8.59 8.35 -8.95
N GLY A 162 8.90 8.92 -7.78
CA GLY A 162 7.92 9.25 -6.76
C GLY A 162 7.47 8.02 -5.96
N PRO A 163 6.44 8.16 -5.12
CA PRO A 163 5.91 7.07 -4.32
C PRO A 163 5.05 6.13 -5.18
N LEU A 164 5.24 4.83 -4.99
CA LEU A 164 4.42 3.76 -5.51
C LEU A 164 3.83 2.99 -4.32
N ASN A 165 2.53 2.70 -4.38
CA ASN A 165 1.84 1.90 -3.37
C ASN A 165 0.94 0.91 -4.09
N GLU A 166 1.21 -0.37 -3.86
CA GLU A 166 0.51 -1.50 -4.49
C GLU A 166 0.03 -2.45 -3.39
N GLU A 167 -1.13 -3.03 -3.60
CA GLU A 167 -1.75 -3.97 -2.67
C GLU A 167 -2.29 -5.15 -3.45
N TYR A 168 -1.95 -6.35 -3.00
CA TYR A 168 -2.30 -7.61 -3.65
C TYR A 168 -2.84 -8.57 -2.60
N GLU A 169 -3.85 -9.34 -2.97
CA GLU A 169 -4.40 -10.42 -2.16
C GLU A 169 -4.42 -11.69 -2.99
N ILE A 170 -3.88 -12.77 -2.43
CA ILE A 170 -3.78 -14.07 -3.07
C ILE A 170 -4.50 -15.06 -2.16
N ASP A 171 -5.56 -15.67 -2.70
CA ASP A 171 -6.24 -16.80 -2.07
C ASP A 171 -5.75 -18.09 -2.73
N GLU A 172 -4.96 -18.88 -2.00
CA GLU A 172 -4.41 -20.15 -2.44
C GLU A 172 -5.26 -21.31 -1.89
N VAL A 173 -5.66 -22.25 -2.75
CA VAL A 173 -6.34 -23.47 -2.31
C VAL A 173 -5.30 -24.48 -1.84
N ILE A 174 -5.44 -25.01 -0.62
CA ILE A 174 -4.53 -26.02 -0.12
C ILE A 174 -4.73 -27.33 -0.88
N PRO A 175 -3.68 -27.87 -1.53
CA PRO A 175 -3.78 -29.11 -2.29
C PRO A 175 -4.33 -30.26 -1.45
N GLY A 176 -5.27 -31.03 -2.01
CA GLY A 176 -5.86 -32.20 -1.35
C GLY A 176 -6.94 -31.90 -0.31
N THR A 177 -7.30 -30.62 -0.12
CA THR A 177 -8.43 -30.22 0.76
C THR A 177 -9.73 -30.02 0.00
N GLU A 178 -9.67 -30.04 -1.33
CA GLU A 178 -10.82 -29.87 -2.20
C GLU A 178 -11.72 -31.10 -2.18
N SER A 179 -13.01 -30.88 -1.96
CA SER A 179 -14.05 -31.89 -2.04
C SER A 179 -15.28 -31.28 -2.70
N THR A 180 -16.01 -32.09 -3.46
CA THR A 180 -17.19 -31.65 -4.18
C THR A 180 -18.24 -32.73 -4.13
N TRP A 181 -19.48 -32.36 -3.79
CA TRP A 181 -20.62 -33.26 -3.85
C TRP A 181 -21.85 -32.55 -4.41
N TYR A 182 -22.73 -33.36 -4.98
CA TYR A 182 -23.99 -32.92 -5.58
C TYR A 182 -25.12 -33.20 -4.59
N THR A 183 -26.07 -32.27 -4.50
CA THR A 183 -27.34 -32.52 -3.82
C THR A 183 -28.49 -32.32 -4.80
N ASP A 184 -29.28 -33.38 -4.97
CA ASP A 184 -30.41 -33.46 -5.91
C ASP A 184 -31.68 -32.80 -5.38
N SER A 185 -31.57 -32.15 -4.23
CA SER A 185 -32.70 -31.83 -3.39
C SER A 185 -32.80 -30.33 -3.20
N ALA A 186 -33.80 -29.76 -3.85
CA ALA A 186 -34.30 -28.42 -3.59
C ALA A 186 -34.83 -28.22 -2.15
N ASN A 187 -34.72 -29.21 -1.24
CA ASN A 187 -35.38 -29.16 0.06
C ASN A 187 -34.79 -30.05 1.20
N VAL A 188 -33.51 -30.46 1.21
CA VAL A 188 -32.91 -30.96 2.46
C VAL A 188 -32.15 -29.85 3.17
N SER A 189 -32.68 -29.49 4.33
CA SER A 189 -31.91 -28.99 5.46
C SER A 189 -30.76 -29.98 5.70
N SER A 190 -29.54 -29.50 5.52
CA SER A 190 -28.32 -30.29 5.60
C SER A 190 -27.90 -30.36 7.05
N GLU A 191 -28.19 -31.47 7.74
CA GLU A 191 -27.73 -31.80 9.10
C GLU A 191 -26.23 -32.15 9.11
N SER A 192 -25.40 -31.24 8.63
CA SER A 192 -23.94 -31.25 8.75
C SER A 192 -23.48 -29.81 8.96
N GLU A 193 -24.13 -29.16 9.91
CA GLU A 193 -23.75 -27.83 10.37
C GLU A 193 -22.82 -28.02 11.56
N SER A 194 -21.57 -27.56 11.45
CA SER A 194 -21.12 -26.71 12.54
C SER A 194 -22.22 -25.67 12.66
N ASP A 195 -23.01 -25.72 13.75
CA ASP A 195 -24.11 -24.80 14.05
C ASP A 195 -23.61 -23.37 13.88
N VAL A 196 -23.63 -22.87 12.65
CA VAL A 196 -23.32 -21.51 12.26
C VAL A 196 -24.65 -20.99 11.75
N GLU A 197 -25.51 -20.63 12.69
CA GLU A 197 -26.78 -19.99 12.38
C GLU A 197 -26.45 -18.57 11.91
N GLU A 198 -26.48 -18.35 10.60
CA GLU A 198 -26.41 -17.01 10.03
C GLU A 198 -27.83 -16.50 9.78
N GLN A 199 -28.25 -15.55 10.61
CA GLN A 199 -29.53 -14.88 10.47
C GLN A 199 -29.29 -13.49 9.88
N GLN A 200 -29.83 -13.26 8.67
CA GLN A 200 -29.80 -11.96 8.01
C GLN A 200 -31.18 -11.31 8.08
N GLU A 201 -31.26 -10.15 8.73
CA GLU A 201 -32.46 -9.33 8.83
C GLU A 201 -32.26 -8.04 8.03
N LYS A 202 -33.10 -7.82 7.02
CA LYS A 202 -33.12 -6.57 6.26
C LYS A 202 -34.25 -5.69 6.78
N VAL A 203 -33.90 -4.49 7.23
CA VAL A 203 -34.82 -3.48 7.70
C VAL A 203 -34.80 -2.32 6.70
N ASP A 204 -35.93 -2.08 6.06
CA ASP A 204 -36.14 -0.86 5.26
C ASP A 204 -36.30 0.31 6.23
N LEU A 205 -35.31 1.21 6.25
CA LEU A 205 -35.28 2.38 7.14
C LEU A 205 -36.04 3.57 6.52
N GLY A 206 -36.54 3.43 5.30
CA GLY A 206 -37.41 4.39 4.65
C GLY A 206 -36.80 5.01 3.40
N ARG A 207 -37.69 5.66 2.64
CA ARG A 207 -37.39 6.32 1.38
C ARG A 207 -37.52 7.84 1.55
N VAL A 208 -36.48 8.58 1.20
CA VAL A 208 -36.44 10.05 1.24
C VAL A 208 -36.31 10.58 -0.17
N GLU A 209 -37.21 11.48 -0.57
CA GLU A 209 -37.07 12.25 -1.81
C GLU A 209 -36.35 13.57 -1.49
N GLU A 210 -35.25 13.83 -2.18
CA GLU A 210 -34.47 15.05 -2.05
C GLU A 210 -34.48 15.80 -3.38
N VAL A 211 -34.73 17.12 -3.32
CA VAL A 211 -34.66 17.99 -4.49
C VAL A 211 -33.28 18.64 -4.48
N THR A 212 -32.46 18.31 -5.48
CA THR A 212 -31.13 18.87 -5.65
C THR A 212 -31.21 20.34 -6.11
N ASP A 213 -30.12 21.09 -5.94
CA ASP A 213 -30.06 22.54 -6.21
C ASP A 213 -30.37 22.92 -7.67
N ASP A 214 -30.30 21.96 -8.59
CA ASP A 214 -30.64 22.07 -10.01
C ASP A 214 -32.15 21.81 -10.29
N GLY A 215 -32.95 21.54 -9.27
CA GLY A 215 -34.37 21.23 -9.37
C GLY A 215 -34.69 19.76 -9.71
N SER A 216 -33.67 18.89 -9.79
CA SER A 216 -33.87 17.46 -10.01
C SER A 216 -34.34 16.77 -8.73
N VAL A 217 -35.22 15.76 -8.84
CA VAL A 217 -35.65 14.95 -7.70
C VAL A 217 -34.87 13.64 -7.70
N ILE A 218 -34.11 13.39 -6.63
CA ILE A 218 -33.47 12.11 -6.35
C ILE A 218 -34.25 11.36 -5.28
N THR A 219 -34.40 10.05 -5.48
CA THR A 219 -34.90 9.17 -4.43
C THR A 219 -33.71 8.51 -3.75
N LYS A 220 -33.66 8.59 -2.42
CA LYS A 220 -32.75 7.86 -1.55
C LYS A 220 -33.53 6.77 -0.84
N GLU A 221 -33.12 5.52 -1.00
CA GLU A 221 -33.62 4.37 -0.27
C GLU A 221 -32.54 3.91 0.70
N ILE A 222 -32.86 3.84 2.00
CA ILE A 222 -31.90 3.43 3.03
C ILE A 222 -32.29 2.04 3.51
N VAL A 223 -31.41 1.07 3.29
CA VAL A 223 -31.61 -0.32 3.72
C VAL A 223 -30.55 -0.66 4.75
N GLU A 224 -30.97 -1.10 5.93
CA GLU A 224 -30.08 -1.66 6.94
C GLU A 224 -30.13 -3.18 6.88
N THR A 225 -28.97 -3.80 6.68
CA THR A 225 -28.81 -5.25 6.74
C THR A 225 -28.07 -5.61 8.02
N ARG A 226 -28.75 -6.32 8.91
CA ARG A 226 -28.15 -6.91 10.11
C ARG A 226 -27.84 -8.37 9.84
N THR A 227 -26.61 -8.77 10.13
CA THR A 227 -26.17 -10.15 10.00
C THR A 227 -25.68 -10.63 11.35
N THR A 228 -26.39 -11.59 11.93
CA THR A 228 -26.02 -12.24 13.18
C THR A 228 -25.52 -13.64 12.85
N THR A 229 -24.25 -13.91 13.15
CA THR A 229 -23.63 -15.22 12.96
C THR A 229 -23.42 -15.85 14.32
N THR A 230 -24.08 -16.98 14.58
CA THR A 230 -23.89 -17.74 15.82
C THR A 230 -23.22 -19.06 15.55
N ARG A 231 -21.99 -19.24 16.05
CA ARG A 231 -21.19 -20.45 15.94
C ARG A 231 -21.24 -21.27 17.22
N THR A 232 -21.66 -22.53 17.15
CA THR A 232 -21.60 -23.47 18.27
C THR A 232 -20.57 -24.56 17.99
N VAL A 233 -19.59 -24.71 18.88
CA VAL A 233 -18.50 -25.69 18.78
C VAL A 233 -18.67 -26.76 19.84
N HIS A 234 -18.79 -28.01 19.39
CA HIS A 234 -18.91 -29.18 20.26
C HIS A 234 -17.55 -29.86 20.43
N SER A 235 -17.06 -29.93 21.67
CA SER A 235 -15.82 -30.62 21.99
C SER A 235 -16.06 -32.12 22.23
N ARG A 236 -15.07 -32.96 21.89
CA ARG A 236 -15.09 -34.42 22.16
C ARG A 236 -15.22 -34.79 23.66
N SER A 237 -14.96 -33.83 24.55
CA SER A 237 -15.13 -33.92 26.01
C SER A 237 -16.54 -33.59 26.50
N GLY A 238 -17.47 -33.21 25.61
CA GLY A 238 -18.84 -32.84 25.96
C GLY A 238 -19.04 -31.36 26.35
N SER A 239 -18.01 -30.50 26.23
CA SER A 239 -18.17 -29.05 26.37
C SER A 239 -18.71 -28.43 25.09
N VAL A 240 -19.61 -27.47 25.23
CA VAL A 240 -20.24 -26.71 24.14
C VAL A 240 -19.89 -25.25 24.33
N ASP A 241 -19.13 -24.68 23.39
CA ASP A 241 -18.82 -23.25 23.34
C ASP A 241 -19.65 -22.58 22.25
N ARG A 242 -20.39 -21.51 22.60
CA ARG A 242 -21.24 -20.74 21.67
C ARG A 242 -20.69 -19.33 21.55
N GLU A 243 -20.36 -18.92 20.34
CA GLU A 243 -19.88 -17.60 19.97
C GLU A 243 -20.91 -16.92 19.06
N THR A 244 -21.32 -15.69 19.38
CA THR A 244 -22.25 -14.93 18.54
C THR A 244 -21.59 -13.62 18.14
N THR A 245 -21.50 -13.36 16.84
CA THR A 245 -20.97 -12.12 16.25
C THR A 245 -22.07 -11.41 15.47
N GLU A 246 -22.25 -10.12 15.72
CA GLU A 246 -23.23 -9.28 15.03
C GLU A 246 -22.52 -8.26 14.15
N SER A 247 -23.00 -8.09 12.92
CA SER A 247 -22.55 -7.03 12.02
C SER A 247 -23.75 -6.28 11.43
N VAL A 248 -23.62 -4.97 11.29
CA VAL A 248 -24.67 -4.10 10.75
C VAL A 248 -24.07 -3.31 9.60
N VAL A 249 -24.73 -3.37 8.44
CA VAL A 249 -24.35 -2.64 7.23
C VAL A 249 -25.55 -1.79 6.81
N THR A 250 -25.36 -0.48 6.69
CA THR A 250 -26.37 0.44 6.16
C THR A 250 -25.98 0.83 4.75
N GLU A 251 -26.85 0.55 3.78
CA GLU A 251 -26.66 0.87 2.37
C GLU A 251 -27.64 1.97 1.94
N GLU A 252 -27.14 2.96 1.21
CA GLU A 252 -27.94 4.04 0.62
C GLU A 252 -27.97 3.86 -0.90
N PHE A 253 -29.17 3.67 -1.46
CA PHE A 253 -29.39 3.56 -2.89
C PHE A 253 -29.97 4.86 -3.44
N ILE A 254 -29.24 5.49 -4.37
CA ILE A 254 -29.67 6.74 -5.02
C ILE A 254 -30.18 6.39 -6.42
N THR A 255 -31.46 6.64 -6.67
CA THR A 255 -32.04 6.52 -8.01
C THR A 255 -32.40 7.91 -8.54
N PRO A 256 -31.76 8.37 -9.64
CA PRO A 256 -32.17 9.60 -10.30
C PRO A 256 -33.53 9.38 -10.96
N SER A 257 -34.47 10.31 -10.79
CA SER A 257 -35.77 10.22 -11.45
C SER A 257 -35.60 10.32 -12.98
N PRO A 258 -36.37 9.55 -13.77
CA PRO A 258 -36.35 9.68 -15.22
C PRO A 258 -36.85 11.08 -15.61
N SER A 259 -36.05 11.81 -16.38
CA SER A 259 -36.36 13.16 -16.86
C SER A 259 -37.76 13.20 -17.49
N PRO A 260 -38.55 14.28 -17.28
CA PRO A 260 -39.88 14.38 -17.86
C PRO A 260 -39.76 14.37 -19.38
N ARG A 261 -40.29 13.30 -20.01
CA ARG A 261 -40.45 13.23 -21.46
C ARG A 261 -41.23 14.46 -21.91
N SER A 262 -40.62 15.25 -22.79
CA SER A 262 -41.24 16.35 -23.52
C SER A 262 -42.63 15.94 -24.00
N ALA A 263 -43.66 16.58 -23.47
CA ALA A 263 -45.02 16.42 -23.95
C ALA A 263 -45.09 16.91 -25.40
N SER A 264 -45.32 15.99 -26.34
CA SER A 264 -45.69 16.34 -27.71
C SER A 264 -47.00 17.13 -27.68
N PRO A 265 -47.13 18.24 -28.42
CA PRO A 265 -48.34 19.05 -28.41
C PRO A 265 -49.51 18.30 -29.05
N LEU A 266 -50.64 18.30 -28.36
CA LEU A 266 -51.94 17.80 -28.85
C LEU A 266 -52.45 18.68 -30.00
N ASP A 267 -52.76 18.05 -31.13
CA ASP A 267 -53.45 18.66 -32.28
C ASP A 267 -54.86 19.16 -31.88
N PRO A 268 -55.29 20.35 -32.31
CA PRO A 268 -56.62 20.85 -32.01
C PRO A 268 -57.66 20.38 -33.03
N LYS A 269 -58.70 19.72 -32.51
CA LYS A 269 -60.12 19.74 -32.93
C LYS A 269 -60.46 19.62 -34.42
N MET A 270 -61.12 18.50 -34.77
CA MET A 270 -62.31 18.52 -35.63
C MET A 270 -63.49 17.98 -34.81
N GLU A 271 -64.35 18.89 -34.37
CA GLU A 271 -65.77 18.59 -34.07
C GLU A 271 -66.62 19.24 -35.16
N GLN A 272 -67.66 18.50 -35.54
CA GLN A 272 -68.70 18.83 -36.52
C GLN A 272 -69.59 19.98 -36.07
#